data_AF-A0AAW1YNP2-F1
#
_entry.id   AF-A0AAW1YNP2-F1
#
_cell.length_a   1.000
_cell.length_b   1.000
_cell.length_c   1.000
_cell.angle_alpha   90.00
_cell.angle_beta   90.00
_cell.angle_gamma   90.00
#
_symmetry.space_group_name_H-M   'P 1'
#
loop_
_entity.id
_entity.type
_entity.pdbx_description
1 polymer ?
#
loop_
_entity_poly.entity_id
_entity_poly.type
_entity_poly.pdbx_seq_one_letter_code
_entity_poly.pdbx_strand_id
1 'polypeptide(L)'
;MVSSNIEWFSYTVGAFSLWGGGFLFHWGVMDYPGGYVIHLSSGTAGFTAAYWVGPRVKKDRERFPPNNVLLTLAGSGLLWMGWAGFNGGDPYAANTDSSMAVLNTNICAATSLLVWTWLSTSFSSTNPPSAELCRE
;
A
#
# COMPACT_ATOMS: atom_id res chain seq x y z
N MET A 1 -8.87 21.41 -2.37
CA MET A 1 -10.28 21.41 -2.85
C MET A 1 -10.48 20.54 -4.09
N VAL A 2 -9.62 20.60 -5.12
CA VAL A 2 -9.75 19.71 -6.29
C VAL A 2 -9.33 18.26 -5.98
N SER A 3 -8.27 18.04 -5.19
CA SER A 3 -7.81 16.70 -4.80
C SER A 3 -8.83 15.94 -3.95
N SER A 4 -9.48 16.62 -3.00
CA SER A 4 -10.53 16.03 -2.16
C SER A 4 -11.69 15.48 -2.99
N ASN A 5 -12.13 16.20 -4.03
CA ASN A 5 -13.29 15.78 -4.82
C ASN A 5 -13.02 14.52 -5.68
N ILE A 6 -11.76 14.31 -6.09
CA ILE A 6 -11.36 13.16 -6.92
C ILE A 6 -11.34 11.88 -6.11
N GLU A 7 -10.78 11.91 -4.90
CA GLU A 7 -10.76 10.72 -4.03
C GLU A 7 -12.16 10.35 -3.57
N TRP A 8 -13.00 11.32 -3.19
CA TRP A 8 -14.41 11.04 -2.85
C TRP A 8 -15.15 10.37 -4.00
N PHE A 9 -14.98 10.87 -5.23
CA PHE A 9 -15.62 10.28 -6.40
C PHE A 9 -15.09 8.87 -6.70
N SER A 10 -13.76 8.70 -6.74
CA SER A 10 -13.12 7.40 -7.02
C SER A 10 -13.47 6.35 -5.96
N TYR A 11 -13.32 6.71 -4.68
CA TYR A 11 -13.56 5.80 -3.56
C TYR A 11 -15.02 5.39 -3.46
N THR A 12 -15.97 6.34 -3.50
CA THR A 12 -17.40 6.01 -3.38
C THR A 12 -17.90 5.16 -4.55
N VAL A 13 -17.48 5.48 -5.78
CA VAL A 13 -17.84 4.68 -6.96
C VAL A 13 -17.22 3.28 -6.89
N GLY A 14 -15.94 3.18 -6.51
CA GLY A 14 -15.24 1.89 -6.38
C GLY A 14 -15.86 1.01 -5.28
N ALA A 15 -16.07 1.57 -4.10
CA ALA A 15 -16.68 0.87 -2.96
C ALA A 15 -18.09 0.37 -3.29
N PHE A 16 -18.93 1.20 -3.90
CA PHE A 16 -20.28 0.75 -4.31
C PHE A 16 -20.21 -0.34 -5.37
N SER A 17 -19.30 -0.21 -6.34
CA SER A 17 -19.16 -1.17 -7.45
C SER A 17 -18.79 -2.57 -6.99
N LEU A 18 -17.95 -2.69 -5.95
CA LEU A 18 -17.43 -3.97 -5.45
C LEU A 18 -18.16 -4.48 -4.21
N TRP A 19 -18.44 -3.62 -3.22
CA TRP A 19 -19.01 -4.02 -1.93
C TRP A 19 -20.48 -3.61 -1.76
N GLY A 20 -20.91 -2.57 -2.47
CA GLY A 20 -22.28 -2.03 -2.37
C GLY A 20 -23.31 -2.69 -3.29
N GLY A 21 -22.96 -3.78 -3.99
CA GLY A 21 -23.85 -4.44 -4.94
C GLY A 21 -23.90 -3.78 -6.33
N GLY A 22 -22.85 -3.07 -6.74
CA GLY A 22 -22.74 -2.51 -8.09
C GLY A 22 -22.30 -3.52 -9.15
N PHE A 23 -21.85 -3.01 -10.30
CA PHE A 23 -21.63 -3.84 -11.49
C PHE A 23 -20.48 -4.86 -11.34
N LEU A 24 -19.39 -4.52 -10.63
CA LEU A 24 -18.27 -5.44 -10.43
C LEU A 24 -18.64 -6.60 -9.48
N PHE A 25 -19.45 -6.31 -8.47
CA PHE A 25 -20.06 -7.33 -7.62
C PHE A 25 -20.88 -8.32 -8.46
N HIS A 26 -21.72 -7.82 -9.37
CA HIS A 26 -22.52 -8.67 -10.26
C HIS A 26 -21.69 -9.47 -11.28
N TRP A 27 -20.49 -8.99 -11.62
CA TRP A 27 -19.54 -9.74 -12.45
C TRP A 27 -18.73 -10.77 -11.65
N GLY A 28 -18.96 -10.88 -10.33
CA GLY A 28 -18.28 -11.85 -9.47
C GLY A 28 -16.84 -11.46 -9.12
N VAL A 29 -16.47 -10.18 -9.24
CA VAL A 29 -15.14 -9.70 -8.85
C VAL A 29 -15.06 -9.74 -7.32
N MET A 30 -14.06 -10.46 -6.81
CA MET A 30 -13.82 -10.55 -5.37
C MET A 30 -12.76 -9.54 -4.94
N ASP A 31 -13.13 -8.70 -3.98
CA ASP A 31 -12.24 -7.80 -3.27
C ASP A 31 -12.51 -7.95 -1.77
N TYR A 32 -11.61 -8.63 -1.04
CA TYR A 32 -11.77 -8.92 0.39
C TYR A 32 -11.51 -7.64 1.20
N PRO A 33 -10.32 -7.29 1.74
CA PRO A 33 -10.17 -6.04 2.47
C PRO A 33 -9.62 -4.94 1.54
N GLY A 34 -10.16 -4.79 0.32
CA GLY A 34 -9.97 -3.57 -0.47
C GLY A 34 -8.68 -3.47 -1.27
N GLY A 35 -8.22 -4.58 -1.85
CA GLY A 35 -7.17 -4.60 -2.87
C GLY A 35 -7.42 -3.61 -4.00
N TYR A 36 -8.66 -3.56 -4.51
CA TYR A 36 -9.04 -2.63 -5.57
C TYR A 36 -9.49 -1.29 -5.00
N VAL A 37 -10.47 -1.31 -4.08
CA VAL A 37 -11.13 -0.09 -3.58
C VAL A 37 -10.15 0.83 -2.84
N ILE A 38 -9.20 0.26 -2.09
CA ILE A 38 -8.30 1.03 -1.22
C ILE A 38 -6.91 1.11 -1.84
N HIS A 39 -6.24 -0.03 -2.07
CA HIS A 39 -4.82 -0.03 -2.45
C HIS A 39 -4.58 0.41 -3.90
N LEU A 40 -5.30 -0.18 -4.85
CA LEU A 40 -5.15 0.19 -6.26
C LEU A 40 -5.65 1.61 -6.53
N SER A 41 -6.79 2.00 -5.96
CA SER A 41 -7.35 3.34 -6.10
C SER A 41 -6.41 4.43 -5.54
N SER A 42 -5.95 4.30 -4.28
CA SER A 42 -5.03 5.27 -3.69
C SER A 42 -3.65 5.27 -4.37
N GLY A 43 -3.16 4.11 -4.80
CA GLY A 43 -1.90 4.00 -5.53
C GLY A 43 -1.95 4.70 -6.89
N THR A 44 -3.02 4.48 -7.67
CA THR A 44 -3.23 5.15 -8.97
C THR A 44 -3.47 6.64 -8.83
N ALA A 45 -4.24 7.06 -7.81
CA ALA A 45 -4.44 8.47 -7.48
C ALA A 45 -3.12 9.15 -7.08
N GLY A 46 -2.32 8.52 -6.20
CA GLY A 46 -1.02 9.01 -5.79
C GLY A 46 -0.02 9.11 -6.94
N PHE A 47 0.03 8.10 -7.81
CA PHE A 47 0.86 8.13 -9.02
C PHE A 47 0.45 9.26 -9.98
N THR A 48 -0.85 9.39 -10.23
CA THR A 48 -1.39 10.45 -11.10
C THR A 48 -1.08 11.82 -10.51
N ALA A 49 -1.29 12.00 -9.20
CA ALA A 49 -0.97 13.24 -8.50
C ALA A 49 0.53 13.56 -8.57
N ALA A 50 1.41 12.58 -8.36
CA ALA A 50 2.86 12.76 -8.46
C ALA A 50 3.29 13.19 -9.88
N TYR A 51 2.66 12.64 -10.92
CA TYR A 51 2.90 13.05 -12.30
C TYR A 51 2.52 14.52 -12.54
N TRP A 52 1.33 14.95 -12.09
CA TRP A 52 0.85 16.32 -12.30
C TRP A 52 1.58 17.36 -11.45
N VAL A 53 1.95 17.02 -10.22
CA VAL A 53 2.75 17.90 -9.35
C VAL A 53 4.18 18.05 -9.89
N GLY A 54 4.70 17.00 -10.52
CA GLY A 54 6.06 16.97 -11.05
C GLY A 54 7.12 16.61 -9.98
N PRO A 55 8.37 16.37 -10.41
CA PRO A 55 9.42 15.90 -9.53
C PRO A 55 9.89 16.96 -8.54
N ARG A 56 10.35 16.52 -7.35
CA ARG A 56 11.06 17.38 -6.39
C ARG A 56 12.33 17.99 -7.01
N VAL A 57 12.85 19.05 -6.40
CA VAL A 57 14.09 19.70 -6.87
C VAL A 57 15.25 18.71 -6.93
N LYS A 58 16.17 18.91 -7.88
CA LYS A 58 17.25 17.95 -8.18
C LYS A 58 18.12 17.62 -6.95
N LYS A 59 18.47 18.64 -6.15
CA LYS A 59 19.25 18.47 -4.90
C LYS A 59 18.62 17.48 -3.93
N ASP A 60 17.29 17.50 -3.80
CA ASP A 60 16.56 16.62 -2.88
C ASP A 60 16.42 15.20 -3.44
N ARG A 61 16.50 15.03 -4.76
CA ARG A 61 16.47 13.72 -5.43
C ARG A 61 17.82 13.02 -5.45
N GLU A 62 18.91 13.77 -5.40
CA GLU A 62 20.27 13.19 -5.35
C GLU A 62 20.65 12.72 -3.94
N ARG A 63 20.03 13.30 -2.90
CA ARG A 63 20.27 12.92 -1.51
C ARG A 63 19.03 13.20 -0.66
N PHE A 64 18.26 12.14 -0.39
CA PHE A 64 17.02 12.20 0.38
C PHE A 64 17.12 11.42 1.71
N PRO A 65 17.94 11.86 2.68
CA PRO A 65 18.05 11.14 3.93
C PRO A 65 16.74 11.29 4.72
N PRO A 66 16.19 10.20 5.27
CA PRO A 66 15.03 10.29 6.14
C PRO A 66 15.37 11.11 7.38
N ASN A 67 14.47 12.03 7.75
CA ASN A 67 14.65 12.90 8.90
C ASN A 67 14.58 12.13 10.23
N ASN A 68 13.77 11.07 10.31
CA ASN A 68 13.62 10.24 11.50
C ASN A 68 13.17 8.81 11.13
N VAL A 69 14.14 7.89 11.03
CA VAL A 69 13.87 6.48 10.71
C VAL A 69 13.07 5.78 11.81
N LEU A 70 13.29 6.13 13.08
CA LEU A 70 12.58 5.51 14.20
C LEU A 70 11.09 5.81 14.16
N LEU A 71 10.71 7.03 13.78
CA LEU A 71 9.29 7.40 13.63
C LEU A 71 8.65 6.64 12.46
N THR A 72 9.36 6.48 11.35
CA THR A 72 8.88 5.65 10.22
C THR A 72 8.66 4.21 10.64
N LEU A 73 9.60 3.60 11.37
CA LEU A 73 9.47 2.23 11.88
C LEU A 73 8.32 2.09 12.88
N ALA A 74 8.12 3.06 13.76
CA ALA A 74 6.98 3.09 14.68
C ALA A 74 5.65 3.16 13.91
N GLY A 75 5.57 4.01 12.89
CA GLY A 75 4.42 4.10 11.99
C GLY A 75 4.14 2.77 11.27
N SER A 76 5.16 2.13 10.71
CA SER A 76 5.05 0.81 10.07
C SER A 76 4.58 -0.27 11.04
N GLY A 77 5.06 -0.25 12.29
CA GLY A 77 4.61 -1.17 13.33
C GLY A 77 3.14 -0.99 13.70
N LEU A 78 2.69 0.26 13.85
CA LEU A 78 1.27 0.57 14.07
C LEU A 78 0.41 0.16 12.88
N LEU A 79 0.90 0.39 11.66
CA LEU A 79 0.24 0.03 10.43
C LEU A 79 0.04 -1.49 10.34
N TRP A 80 1.08 -2.29 10.61
CA TRP A 80 1.00 -3.74 10.64
C TRP A 80 0.01 -4.22 11.70
N MET A 81 0.09 -3.72 12.93
CA MET A 81 -0.85 -4.10 13.99
C MET A 81 -2.30 -3.77 13.61
N GLY A 82 -2.55 -2.58 13.07
CA GLY A 82 -3.87 -2.20 12.56
C GLY A 82 -4.34 -3.09 11.41
N TRP A 83 -3.42 -3.56 10.57
CA TRP A 83 -3.74 -4.38 9.41
C TRP A 83 -4.32 -5.75 9.76
N ALA A 84 -3.94 -6.32 10.90
CA ALA A 84 -4.56 -7.55 11.40
C ALA A 84 -6.06 -7.34 11.67
N GLY A 85 -6.44 -6.19 12.22
CA GLY A 85 -7.85 -5.81 12.39
C GLY A 85 -8.55 -5.47 11.08
N PHE A 86 -7.85 -4.81 10.15
CA PHE A 86 -8.39 -4.45 8.83
C PHE A 86 -8.73 -5.69 7.99
N ASN A 87 -7.81 -6.66 7.88
CA ASN A 87 -8.06 -7.90 7.12
C ASN A 87 -8.89 -8.91 7.90
N GLY A 88 -8.62 -9.07 9.21
CA GLY A 88 -9.34 -10.01 10.06
C GLY A 88 -10.77 -9.58 10.38
N GLY A 89 -11.06 -8.28 10.32
CA GLY A 89 -12.38 -7.72 10.61
C GLY A 89 -13.32 -7.69 9.40
N ASP A 90 -12.82 -7.96 8.19
CA ASP A 90 -13.60 -7.90 6.94
C ASP A 90 -14.88 -8.78 6.94
N PRO A 91 -14.90 -9.98 7.58
CA PRO A 91 -16.12 -10.77 7.72
C PRO A 91 -17.17 -10.20 8.67
N TYR A 92 -16.88 -9.11 9.41
CA TYR A 92 -17.70 -8.56 10.49
C TYR A 92 -18.05 -9.57 11.60
N ALA A 93 -17.28 -10.67 11.71
CA ALA A 93 -17.50 -11.74 12.68
C ALA A 93 -16.20 -12.45 13.03
N ALA A 94 -16.11 -12.97 14.27
CA ALA A 94 -15.01 -13.81 14.71
C ALA A 94 -15.25 -15.27 14.29
N ASN A 95 -14.79 -15.62 13.09
CA ASN A 95 -14.97 -16.94 12.48
C ASN A 95 -13.66 -17.49 11.88
N THR A 96 -13.74 -18.63 11.20
CA THR A 96 -12.60 -19.25 10.54
C THR A 96 -11.99 -18.34 9.46
N ASP A 97 -12.82 -17.61 8.71
CA ASP A 97 -12.35 -16.69 7.67
C ASP A 97 -11.52 -15.56 8.27
N SER A 98 -11.97 -14.96 9.38
CA SER A 98 -11.23 -13.95 10.14
C SER A 98 -9.86 -14.47 10.60
N SER A 99 -9.83 -15.70 11.13
CA SER A 99 -8.59 -16.34 11.59
C SER A 99 -7.61 -16.58 10.44
N MET A 100 -8.11 -17.07 9.30
CA MET A 100 -7.33 -17.28 8.08
C MET A 100 -6.82 -15.97 7.50
N ALA A 101 -7.63 -14.91 7.50
CA ALA A 101 -7.23 -13.60 7.02
C ALA A 101 -6.07 -13.01 7.84
N VAL A 102 -6.13 -13.10 9.18
CA VAL A 102 -5.03 -12.65 10.06
C VAL A 102 -3.76 -13.48 9.84
N LEU A 103 -3.89 -14.80 9.70
CA LEU A 103 -2.74 -15.67 9.42
C LEU A 103 -2.07 -15.29 8.09
N ASN A 104 -2.86 -15.20 7.02
CA ASN A 104 -2.37 -14.84 5.68
C ASN A 104 -1.73 -13.45 5.67
N THR A 105 -2.28 -12.49 6.40
CA THR A 105 -1.72 -11.13 6.53
C THR A 105 -0.28 -11.17 7.05
N ASN A 106 -0.03 -11.94 8.11
CA ASN A 106 1.30 -12.04 8.70
C ASN A 106 2.28 -12.80 7.80
N ILE A 107 1.84 -13.89 7.17
CA ILE A 107 2.67 -14.65 6.23
C ILE A 107 3.05 -13.78 5.04
N CYS A 108 2.09 -13.11 4.40
CA CYS A 108 2.35 -12.23 3.26
C CYS A 108 3.29 -11.08 3.62
N ALA A 109 3.09 -10.42 4.76
CA ALA A 109 3.98 -9.36 5.23
C ALA A 109 5.41 -9.86 5.47
N ALA A 110 5.56 -10.99 6.16
CA ALA A 110 6.87 -11.60 6.41
C ALA A 110 7.58 -11.99 5.11
N THR A 111 6.87 -12.65 4.18
CA THR A 111 7.43 -13.03 2.88
C THR A 111 7.82 -11.79 2.06
N SER A 112 6.98 -10.75 2.03
CA SER A 112 7.31 -9.51 1.33
C SER A 112 8.56 -8.84 1.89
N LEU A 113 8.71 -8.79 3.22
CA LEU A 113 9.92 -8.23 3.86
C LEU A 113 11.17 -9.04 3.54
N LEU A 114 11.08 -10.38 3.56
CA LEU A 114 12.19 -11.25 3.20
C LEU A 114 12.59 -11.06 1.73
N VAL A 115 11.63 -11.05 0.81
CA VAL A 115 11.88 -10.84 -0.62
C VAL A 115 12.50 -9.47 -0.86
N TRP A 116 11.96 -8.41 -0.24
CA TRP A 116 12.49 -7.06 -0.40
C TRP A 116 13.93 -6.96 0.12
N THR A 117 14.22 -7.52 1.30
CA THR A 117 15.56 -7.52 1.89
C THR A 117 16.54 -8.32 1.03
N TRP A 118 16.11 -9.46 0.51
CA TRP A 118 16.92 -10.30 -0.37
C TRP A 118 17.23 -9.59 -1.70
N LEU A 119 16.23 -8.98 -2.34
CA LEU A 119 16.44 -8.21 -3.57
C LEU A 119 17.37 -7.02 -3.32
N SER A 120 17.14 -6.26 -2.25
CA SER A 120 17.96 -5.09 -1.88
C SER A 120 19.43 -5.48 -1.73
N THR A 121 19.72 -6.49 -0.91
CA THR A 121 21.11 -6.97 -0.70
C THR A 121 21.74 -7.55 -1.96
N SER A 122 20.98 -8.25 -2.80
CA SER A 122 21.47 -8.83 -4.06
C SER A 122 21.77 -7.76 -5.11
N PHE A 123 20.95 -6.71 -5.22
CA PHE A 123 21.18 -5.62 -6.17
C PHE A 123 22.25 -4.64 -5.70
N SER A 124 22.38 -4.40 -4.39
CA SER A 124 23.46 -3.58 -3.83
C SER A 124 24.84 -4.22 -4.01
N SER A 125 24.94 -5.54 -4.10
CA SER A 125 26.21 -6.23 -4.38
C SER A 125 26.62 -6.22 -5.85
N THR A 126 25.69 -5.91 -6.77
CA THR A 126 25.93 -5.93 -8.22
C THR A 126 26.14 -4.54 -8.84
N ASN A 127 25.79 -3.47 -8.13
CA ASN A 127 26.02 -2.09 -8.56
C ASN A 127 26.94 -1.35 -7.57
N PRO A 128 27.87 -0.49 -8.04
CA PRO A 128 28.70 0.29 -7.13
C PRO A 128 27.83 1.18 -6.22
N PRO A 129 28.21 1.38 -4.95
CA PRO A 129 27.39 2.03 -3.90
C PRO A 129 27.03 3.50 -4.18
N SER A 130 27.57 4.11 -5.24
CA SER A 130 27.21 5.45 -5.71
C SER A 130 25.95 5.50 -6.58
N ALA A 131 25.43 4.36 -7.05
CA ALA A 131 24.30 4.32 -7.97
C ALA A 131 22.92 4.17 -7.28
N GLU A 132 22.87 3.66 -6.04
CA GLU A 132 21.61 3.35 -5.34
C GLU A 132 21.12 4.47 -4.43
N LEU A 133 22.02 5.22 -3.78
CA LEU A 133 21.63 6.36 -2.94
C LEU A 133 20.97 7.51 -3.73
N CYS A 134 21.16 7.53 -5.06
CA CYS A 134 20.57 8.48 -6.00
C CYS A 134 19.26 7.98 -6.66
N ARG A 135 18.77 6.79 -6.29
CA ARG A 135 17.55 6.18 -6.91
C ARG A 135 16.34 6.11 -5.98
N GLU A 136 16.46 6.53 -4.72
CA GLU A 136 15.32 6.77 -3.82
C GLU A 136 14.87 8.24 -3.81
#